data_AF-A0AAN9ILT4-F1
#
_entry.id   AF-A0AAN9ILT4-F1
#
_cell.length_a   1.000
_cell.length_b   1.000
_cell.length_c   1.000
_cell.angle_alpha   90.00
_cell.angle_beta   90.00
_cell.angle_gamma   90.00
#
_symmetry.space_group_name_H-M   'P 1'
#
loop_
_entity.id
_entity.type
_entity.pdbx_description
1 polymer ?
#
loop_
_entity_poly.entity_id
_entity_poly.type
_entity_poly.pdbx_seq_one_letter_code
_entity_poly.pdbx_strand_id
1 'polypeptide(L)'
;MGNSESTYESHDNLQQHTPSYAGSSVNTSHHHPPARARSSTNTRYQPKKQPTYIADNFSSLDQVVSSLREAGLESSNLIIGIDFTKSNEWTGKYSFHRKSLHYIGNTPNPYEQAISIIGHTLSSFDEDNLIPCFGFGDTYTRDQNVFGFYPDGRYCQGFEEVLSRYREIVPHLKLSGPTSFAPVIDAAIDIVERSNGQYHVLVIIADGQVSRNPGTPRGKLSPQEQATISSIVAASHYPLSIILVGVGDGPWDEMQQFDDNITERLFDNFQFVNFTKIMSENTEASKKEAAFALAALMEIPFQYRAVQNIQLTKESISHQHKRPLPPPKEVIDHDNAVLTAPRLTNFESFEPTASAAAEPVCPVCLTNPKDMAFACGHTTCKECGVTLSSCPLCRQQITTRLRLYS
;
A
#
# COMPACT_ATOMS: atom_id res chain seq x y z
N MET A 1 -50.49 -37.53 14.57
CA MET A 1 -51.78 -36.89 14.24
C MET A 1 -51.48 -35.50 13.71
N GLY A 2 -52.06 -35.13 12.56
CA GLY A 2 -51.79 -33.85 11.89
C GLY A 2 -51.24 -34.04 10.47
N ASN A 3 -52.13 -34.13 9.49
CA ASN A 3 -51.83 -34.12 8.05
C ASN A 3 -51.55 -32.64 7.60
N SER A 4 -51.09 -32.29 6.40
CA SER A 4 -51.30 -32.92 5.09
C SER A 4 -50.24 -32.47 4.06
N GLU A 5 -49.92 -33.35 3.10
CA GLU A 5 -49.28 -33.00 1.81
C GLU A 5 -50.30 -33.12 0.67
N SER A 6 -50.07 -32.43 -0.45
CA SER A 6 -50.67 -32.77 -1.75
C SER A 6 -49.85 -32.25 -2.94
N THR A 7 -49.27 -33.18 -3.69
CA THR A 7 -48.71 -33.01 -5.05
C THR A 7 -49.81 -32.80 -6.09
N TYR A 8 -49.49 -32.29 -7.29
CA TYR A 8 -49.76 -32.96 -8.59
C TYR A 8 -49.27 -32.14 -9.81
N GLU A 9 -48.92 -32.85 -10.89
CA GLU A 9 -48.37 -32.35 -12.16
C GLU A 9 -49.46 -31.98 -13.19
N SER A 10 -49.06 -31.53 -14.39
CA SER A 10 -49.92 -31.44 -15.58
C SER A 10 -49.11 -31.56 -16.89
N HIS A 11 -49.66 -32.26 -17.89
CA HIS A 11 -49.04 -32.53 -19.20
C HIS A 11 -49.99 -32.15 -20.36
N ASP A 12 -49.42 -31.52 -21.39
CA ASP A 12 -49.74 -31.47 -22.84
C ASP A 12 -51.16 -31.66 -23.42
N ASN A 13 -51.53 -30.79 -24.37
CA ASN A 13 -51.45 -31.09 -25.82
C ASN A 13 -51.84 -29.91 -26.77
N LEU A 14 -50.96 -29.63 -27.77
CA LEU A 14 -51.19 -29.59 -29.25
C LEU A 14 -52.33 -28.72 -29.89
N GLN A 15 -52.28 -28.15 -31.12
CA GLN A 15 -51.37 -28.20 -32.32
C GLN A 15 -51.79 -27.09 -33.35
N GLN A 16 -50.95 -26.52 -34.26
CA GLN A 16 -50.81 -26.81 -35.73
C GLN A 16 -49.97 -25.77 -36.55
N HIS A 17 -49.66 -26.08 -37.84
CA HIS A 17 -48.53 -25.59 -38.69
C HIS A 17 -48.84 -25.61 -40.24
N THR A 18 -48.06 -25.13 -41.24
CA THR A 18 -46.70 -24.48 -41.30
C THR A 18 -46.52 -23.28 -42.34
N PRO A 19 -46.23 -23.41 -43.68
CA PRO A 19 -45.21 -22.51 -44.30
C PRO A 19 -45.37 -21.99 -45.78
N SER A 20 -44.48 -21.07 -46.23
CA SER A 20 -43.95 -20.98 -47.63
C SER A 20 -42.70 -20.05 -47.82
N TYR A 21 -42.16 -19.96 -49.05
CA TYR A 21 -40.76 -19.65 -49.47
C TYR A 21 -40.37 -18.20 -49.90
N ALA A 22 -39.08 -17.86 -49.67
CA ALA A 22 -38.03 -17.13 -50.45
C ALA A 22 -38.30 -16.01 -51.51
N GLY A 23 -37.37 -15.03 -51.60
CA GLY A 23 -37.01 -14.37 -52.89
C GLY A 23 -36.45 -12.91 -52.94
N SER A 24 -35.11 -12.75 -52.93
CA SER A 24 -34.21 -11.75 -53.57
C SER A 24 -34.52 -10.24 -53.79
N SER A 25 -33.43 -9.44 -53.84
CA SER A 25 -33.36 -7.98 -54.03
C SER A 25 -33.31 -7.47 -55.48
N VAL A 26 -33.69 -6.20 -55.73
CA VAL A 26 -33.28 -5.42 -56.92
C VAL A 26 -32.89 -3.99 -56.52
N ASN A 27 -31.92 -3.43 -57.25
CA ASN A 27 -31.21 -2.16 -57.01
C ASN A 27 -31.89 -0.97 -57.73
N THR A 28 -31.78 0.27 -57.22
CA THR A 28 -32.05 1.49 -58.03
C THR A 28 -31.36 2.73 -57.45
N SER A 29 -30.77 3.54 -58.32
CA SER A 29 -29.87 4.64 -57.98
C SER A 29 -30.25 5.96 -58.67
N HIS A 30 -30.41 7.07 -57.92
CA HIS A 30 -30.62 8.42 -58.46
C HIS A 30 -29.77 9.49 -57.74
N HIS A 31 -29.50 10.61 -58.42
CA HIS A 31 -28.43 11.58 -58.10
C HIS A 31 -28.91 12.90 -57.44
N HIS A 32 -28.06 13.45 -56.54
CA HIS A 32 -27.68 14.88 -56.33
C HIS A 32 -28.76 15.99 -56.14
N PRO A 33 -28.50 17.04 -55.29
CA PRO A 33 -27.40 18.01 -55.48
C PRO A 33 -26.63 18.46 -54.21
N PRO A 34 -25.49 19.18 -54.36
CA PRO A 34 -24.65 19.64 -53.25
C PRO A 34 -24.98 21.07 -52.78
N ALA A 35 -24.78 21.38 -51.49
CA ALA A 35 -24.85 22.74 -50.98
C ALA A 35 -23.86 23.04 -49.84
N ARG A 36 -22.81 23.80 -50.20
CA ARG A 36 -22.08 24.80 -49.40
C ARG A 36 -21.45 24.39 -48.06
N ALA A 37 -20.12 24.46 -48.05
CA ALA A 37 -19.32 24.56 -46.84
C ALA A 37 -19.78 25.73 -45.94
N ARG A 38 -19.79 25.49 -44.64
CA ARG A 38 -19.79 26.57 -43.63
C ARG A 38 -18.75 26.24 -42.58
N SER A 39 -17.65 27.00 -42.59
CA SER A 39 -16.62 26.91 -41.56
C SER A 39 -17.23 27.23 -40.20
N SER A 40 -17.00 26.36 -39.23
CA SER A 40 -17.28 26.59 -37.82
C SER A 40 -16.21 25.87 -37.01
N THR A 41 -15.06 26.51 -36.89
CA THR A 41 -14.03 26.18 -35.91
C THR A 41 -14.62 26.30 -34.52
N ASN A 42 -15.12 25.19 -33.97
CA ASN A 42 -15.53 25.11 -32.58
C ASN A 42 -15.22 23.69 -32.05
N THR A 43 -13.94 23.35 -32.04
CA THR A 43 -13.41 22.21 -31.29
C THR A 43 -13.62 22.49 -29.80
N ARG A 44 -14.81 22.14 -29.30
CA ARG A 44 -14.98 21.81 -27.88
C ARG A 44 -13.97 20.72 -27.56
N TYR A 45 -12.86 21.11 -26.93
CA TYR A 45 -12.07 20.18 -26.14
C TYR A 45 -12.95 19.72 -24.98
N GLN A 46 -13.73 18.68 -25.21
CA GLN A 46 -14.16 17.82 -24.11
C GLN A 46 -12.88 17.15 -23.60
N PRO A 47 -12.52 17.30 -22.31
CA PRO A 47 -11.48 16.45 -21.75
C PRO A 47 -11.94 15.01 -21.94
N LYS A 48 -11.12 14.20 -22.62
CA LYS A 48 -11.38 12.77 -22.71
C LYS A 48 -11.37 12.24 -21.27
N LYS A 49 -12.50 11.78 -20.75
CA LYS A 49 -12.53 11.02 -19.50
C LYS A 49 -11.48 9.91 -19.62
N GLN A 50 -10.59 9.84 -18.64
CA GLN A 50 -9.64 8.75 -18.55
C GLN A 50 -10.40 7.45 -18.21
N PRO A 51 -9.86 6.27 -18.53
CA PRO A 51 -10.53 5.01 -18.21
C PRO A 51 -10.73 4.89 -16.69
N THR A 52 -11.92 4.42 -16.30
CA THR A 52 -12.30 4.16 -14.90
C THR A 52 -12.01 2.71 -14.49
N TYR A 53 -11.18 2.00 -15.25
CA TYR A 53 -10.74 0.62 -15.07
C TYR A 53 -9.41 0.46 -15.81
N ILE A 54 -8.37 -0.09 -15.16
CA ILE A 54 -7.11 -0.48 -15.80
C ILE A 54 -7.01 -2.01 -15.80
N ALA A 55 -6.60 -2.59 -16.94
CA ALA A 55 -6.43 -4.05 -17.04
C ALA A 55 -5.00 -4.49 -16.69
N ASP A 56 -4.85 -5.73 -16.20
CA ASP A 56 -3.56 -6.42 -16.05
C ASP A 56 -2.79 -6.44 -17.39
N ASN A 57 -1.70 -5.67 -17.47
CA ASN A 57 -0.93 -5.47 -18.71
C ASN A 57 0.53 -5.99 -18.63
N PHE A 58 1.00 -6.43 -17.46
CA PHE A 58 2.40 -6.83 -17.24
C PHE A 58 2.53 -8.29 -16.79
N SER A 59 3.59 -8.96 -17.21
CA SER A 59 3.90 -10.36 -16.82
C SER A 59 5.24 -10.52 -16.07
N SER A 60 5.99 -9.43 -15.84
CA SER A 60 7.16 -9.41 -14.97
C SER A 60 7.41 -8.04 -14.36
N LEU A 61 8.11 -8.01 -13.22
CA LEU A 61 8.52 -6.77 -12.56
C LEU A 61 9.38 -5.88 -13.47
N ASP A 62 10.25 -6.46 -14.30
CA ASP A 62 11.08 -5.72 -15.26
C ASP A 62 10.25 -4.91 -16.27
N GLN A 63 9.10 -5.44 -16.71
CA GLN A 63 8.19 -4.72 -17.61
C GLN A 63 7.53 -3.55 -16.88
N VAL A 64 7.14 -3.73 -15.62
CA VAL A 64 6.59 -2.66 -14.78
C VAL A 64 7.62 -1.56 -14.56
N VAL A 65 8.82 -1.91 -14.10
CA VAL A 65 9.95 -0.97 -13.90
C VAL A 65 10.27 -0.20 -15.19
N SER A 66 10.26 -0.89 -16.33
CA SER A 66 10.47 -0.25 -17.65
C SER A 66 9.33 0.72 -17.97
N SER A 67 8.08 0.35 -17.74
CA SER A 67 6.90 1.19 -17.98
C SER A 67 6.83 2.41 -17.05
N LEU A 68 7.25 2.27 -15.78
CA LEU A 68 7.40 3.37 -14.82
C LEU A 68 8.45 4.38 -15.32
N ARG A 69 9.63 3.89 -15.73
CA ARG A 69 10.68 4.72 -16.30
C ARG A 69 10.24 5.40 -17.61
N GLU A 70 9.55 4.70 -18.50
CA GLU A 70 8.95 5.27 -19.72
C GLU A 70 7.86 6.30 -19.43
N ALA A 71 7.13 6.15 -18.33
CA ALA A 71 6.16 7.14 -17.86
C ALA A 71 6.82 8.40 -17.28
N GLY A 72 8.12 8.36 -16.98
CA GLY A 72 8.86 9.43 -16.31
C GLY A 72 8.73 9.40 -14.78
N LEU A 73 8.37 8.26 -14.18
CA LEU A 73 8.45 8.09 -12.73
C LEU A 73 9.90 7.76 -12.35
N GLU A 74 10.65 8.77 -11.93
CA GLU A 74 12.02 8.61 -11.42
C GLU A 74 12.05 8.39 -9.90
N SER A 75 11.08 8.97 -9.18
CA SER A 75 10.86 8.85 -7.74
C SER A 75 9.37 8.97 -7.41
N SER A 76 8.98 8.49 -6.23
CA SER A 76 7.64 8.56 -5.65
C SER A 76 7.76 8.70 -4.13
N ASN A 77 6.64 8.91 -3.42
CA ASN A 77 6.60 8.97 -1.97
C ASN A 77 5.59 7.93 -1.45
N LEU A 78 5.98 7.11 -0.48
CA LEU A 78 5.13 6.04 0.06
C LEU A 78 4.46 6.46 1.37
N ILE A 79 3.15 6.18 1.49
CA ILE A 79 2.37 6.37 2.73
C ILE A 79 1.84 5.01 3.17
N ILE A 80 1.94 4.67 4.45
CA ILE A 80 1.46 3.40 5.00
C ILE A 80 0.26 3.61 5.92
N GLY A 81 -0.85 2.94 5.61
CA GLY A 81 -2.02 2.82 6.46
C GLY A 81 -2.17 1.40 7.01
N ILE A 82 -2.31 1.23 8.32
CA ILE A 82 -2.51 -0.08 8.96
C ILE A 82 -3.86 -0.12 9.68
N ASP A 83 -4.68 -1.08 9.28
CA ASP A 83 -5.93 -1.44 9.93
C ASP A 83 -5.65 -2.08 11.29
N PHE A 84 -6.22 -1.52 12.36
CA PHE A 84 -6.21 -2.04 13.73
C PHE A 84 -7.63 -2.30 14.25
N THR A 85 -8.55 -2.68 13.36
CA THR A 85 -9.90 -3.11 13.72
C THR A 85 -9.91 -4.51 14.30
N LYS A 86 -11.00 -4.83 15.00
CA LYS A 86 -11.16 -6.06 15.76
C LYS A 86 -11.35 -7.31 14.89
N SER A 87 -11.71 -7.16 13.62
CA SER A 87 -11.87 -8.31 12.70
C SER A 87 -10.59 -9.13 12.57
N ASN A 88 -9.44 -8.46 12.69
CA ASN A 88 -8.12 -9.06 12.80
C ASN A 88 -7.98 -10.10 13.93
N GLU A 89 -8.89 -10.18 14.92
CA GLU A 89 -8.91 -11.26 15.91
C GLU A 89 -9.39 -12.61 15.32
N TRP A 90 -10.22 -12.61 14.28
CA TRP A 90 -10.87 -13.79 13.72
C TRP A 90 -10.63 -14.05 12.23
N THR A 91 -10.16 -13.07 11.46
CA THR A 91 -9.80 -13.22 10.03
C THR A 91 -8.46 -13.91 9.79
N GLY A 92 -7.78 -14.38 10.86
CA GLY A 92 -6.66 -15.33 10.80
C GLY A 92 -7.05 -16.79 11.06
N LYS A 93 -8.34 -17.13 11.01
CA LYS A 93 -8.88 -18.46 11.37
C LYS A 93 -8.32 -19.59 10.51
N TYR A 94 -8.18 -19.37 9.20
CA TYR A 94 -7.67 -20.36 8.25
C TYR A 94 -6.22 -20.06 7.85
N SER A 95 -5.96 -18.84 7.41
CA SER A 95 -4.66 -18.34 6.92
C SER A 95 -3.58 -18.23 7.99
N PHE A 96 -3.95 -17.97 9.25
CA PHE A 96 -3.00 -17.74 10.35
C PHE A 96 -3.28 -18.59 11.60
N HIS A 97 -3.76 -19.82 11.37
CA HIS A 97 -3.91 -20.86 12.39
C HIS A 97 -4.74 -20.45 13.63
N ARG A 98 -5.80 -19.66 13.44
CA ARG A 98 -6.68 -19.13 14.51
C ARG A 98 -6.00 -18.16 15.48
N LYS A 99 -4.88 -17.56 15.08
CA LYS A 99 -4.31 -16.40 15.77
C LYS A 99 -4.90 -15.12 15.19
N SER A 100 -4.85 -14.05 15.97
CA SER A 100 -5.06 -12.71 15.41
C SER A 100 -4.00 -12.40 14.36
N LEU A 101 -4.39 -11.70 13.29
CA LEU A 101 -3.47 -11.21 12.26
C LEU A 101 -2.42 -10.23 12.81
N HIS A 102 -2.66 -9.60 13.96
CA HIS A 102 -1.68 -8.78 14.69
C HIS A 102 -0.89 -9.53 15.78
N TYR A 103 -1.02 -10.86 15.90
CA TYR A 103 -0.31 -11.60 16.95
C TYR A 103 1.21 -11.41 16.81
N ILE A 104 1.82 -10.73 17.79
CA ILE A 104 3.28 -10.54 17.85
C ILE A 104 3.91 -11.79 18.45
N GLY A 105 4.86 -12.39 17.72
CA GLY A 105 5.59 -13.56 18.16
C GLY A 105 6.96 -13.71 17.48
N ASN A 106 7.47 -14.95 17.51
CA ASN A 106 8.75 -15.32 16.88
C ASN A 106 8.66 -15.46 15.36
N THR A 107 7.46 -15.70 14.82
CA THR A 107 7.17 -15.79 13.39
C THR A 107 6.43 -14.52 12.96
N PRO A 108 6.85 -13.82 11.89
CA PRO A 108 6.15 -12.64 11.38
C PRO A 108 4.68 -12.94 11.09
N ASN A 109 3.78 -12.11 11.58
CA ASN A 109 2.36 -12.15 11.22
C ASN A 109 2.11 -11.54 9.81
N PRO A 110 0.91 -11.69 9.22
CA PRO A 110 0.67 -11.26 7.84
C PRO A 110 0.93 -9.77 7.58
N TYR A 111 0.69 -8.89 8.56
CA TYR A 111 1.06 -7.47 8.45
C TYR A 111 2.59 -7.28 8.43
N GLU A 112 3.32 -7.95 9.32
CA GLU A 112 4.80 -7.90 9.33
C GLU A 112 5.41 -8.40 8.02
N GLN A 113 4.84 -9.47 7.45
CA GLN A 113 5.25 -10.01 6.16
C GLN A 113 4.95 -9.00 5.03
N ALA A 114 3.76 -8.40 5.03
CA ALA A 114 3.38 -7.38 4.05
C ALA A 114 4.32 -6.16 4.13
N ILE A 115 4.52 -5.56 5.32
CA ILE A 115 5.44 -4.43 5.53
C ILE A 115 6.86 -4.76 5.02
N SER A 116 7.37 -5.94 5.35
CA SER A 116 8.72 -6.36 4.94
C SER A 116 8.85 -6.49 3.41
N ILE A 117 7.87 -7.12 2.76
CA ILE A 117 7.91 -7.35 1.31
C ILE A 117 7.65 -6.03 0.56
N ILE A 118 6.74 -5.17 1.03
CA ILE A 118 6.57 -3.80 0.50
C ILE A 118 7.91 -3.05 0.61
N GLY A 119 8.60 -3.13 1.76
CA GLY A 119 9.92 -2.54 1.94
C GLY A 119 10.96 -3.06 0.94
N HIS A 120 11.06 -4.37 0.72
CA HIS A 120 12.01 -4.94 -0.24
C HIS A 120 11.69 -4.60 -1.71
N THR A 121 10.42 -4.35 -2.04
CA THR A 121 9.96 -4.24 -3.44
C THR A 121 9.66 -2.82 -3.89
N LEU A 122 9.24 -1.93 -2.97
CA LEU A 122 8.83 -0.56 -3.27
C LEU A 122 9.79 0.52 -2.76
N SER A 123 10.66 0.25 -1.77
CA SER A 123 11.57 1.28 -1.21
C SER A 123 12.54 1.88 -2.23
N SER A 124 12.87 1.15 -3.30
CA SER A 124 13.70 1.65 -4.40
C SER A 124 13.05 2.74 -5.25
N PHE A 125 11.75 2.99 -5.06
CA PHE A 125 10.99 4.07 -5.68
C PHE A 125 10.69 5.22 -4.71
N ASP A 126 11.04 5.11 -3.43
CA ASP A 126 10.80 6.16 -2.44
C ASP A 126 11.93 7.21 -2.48
N GLU A 127 11.58 8.50 -2.51
CA GLU A 127 12.54 9.58 -2.79
C GLU A 127 13.48 9.90 -1.61
N ASP A 128 12.94 9.94 -0.39
CA ASP A 128 13.64 10.43 0.80
C ASP A 128 13.76 9.40 1.94
N ASN A 129 13.12 8.22 1.79
CA ASN A 129 13.04 7.16 2.79
C ASN A 129 12.31 7.60 4.08
N LEU A 130 11.44 8.61 4.00
CA LEU A 130 10.62 9.13 5.11
C LEU A 130 9.15 8.75 4.90
N ILE A 131 8.73 7.66 5.55
CA ILE A 131 7.44 7.01 5.32
C ILE A 131 6.42 7.48 6.37
N PRO A 132 5.38 8.25 6.00
CA PRO A 132 4.28 8.58 6.92
C PRO A 132 3.48 7.31 7.23
N CYS A 133 3.37 6.97 8.51
CA CYS A 133 2.68 5.77 8.97
C CYS A 133 1.49 6.09 9.88
N PHE A 134 0.34 5.52 9.53
CA PHE A 134 -0.94 5.74 10.21
C PHE A 134 -1.59 4.44 10.66
N GLY A 135 -2.19 4.47 11.85
CA GLY A 135 -3.10 3.43 12.35
C GLY A 135 -4.55 3.92 12.39
N PHE A 136 -5.51 3.04 12.14
CA PHE A 136 -6.94 3.35 12.20
C PHE A 136 -7.78 2.17 12.71
N GLY A 137 -9.03 2.40 13.12
CA GLY A 137 -9.96 1.34 13.51
C GLY A 137 -9.83 0.81 14.95
N ASP A 138 -8.86 1.31 15.73
CA ASP A 138 -8.74 1.01 17.15
C ASP A 138 -9.83 1.74 17.99
N THR A 139 -9.92 1.48 19.30
CA THR A 139 -10.91 2.14 20.17
C THR A 139 -10.82 3.67 20.20
N TYR A 140 -9.64 4.24 19.96
CA TYR A 140 -9.34 5.67 19.97
C TYR A 140 -9.71 6.34 18.64
N THR A 141 -9.39 5.72 17.50
CA THR A 141 -9.64 6.28 16.16
C THR A 141 -11.03 5.97 15.59
N ARG A 142 -11.56 4.75 15.83
CA ARG A 142 -12.80 4.24 15.22
C ARG A 142 -12.75 4.36 13.68
N ASP A 143 -13.91 4.59 13.06
CA ASP A 143 -14.06 4.92 11.64
C ASP A 143 -13.93 6.43 11.35
N GLN A 144 -13.38 7.22 12.28
CA GLN A 144 -13.46 8.69 12.24
C GLN A 144 -12.14 9.42 12.05
N ASN A 145 -11.01 8.82 12.45
CA ASN A 145 -9.70 9.47 12.45
C ASN A 145 -8.61 8.43 12.14
N VAL A 146 -7.37 8.89 12.00
CA VAL A 146 -6.16 8.05 12.10
C VAL A 146 -5.28 8.55 13.25
N PHE A 147 -4.36 7.72 13.73
CA PHE A 147 -3.24 8.15 14.56
C PHE A 147 -1.92 8.01 13.80
N GLY A 148 -1.01 8.98 13.93
CA GLY A 148 0.37 8.86 13.45
C GLY A 148 1.20 7.98 14.37
N PHE A 149 2.21 7.27 13.85
CA PHE A 149 3.03 6.33 14.62
C PHE A 149 3.92 6.95 15.70
N TYR A 150 4.20 8.27 15.62
CA TYR A 150 5.01 9.01 16.59
C TYR A 150 4.29 10.26 17.14
N PRO A 151 4.50 10.63 18.42
CA PRO A 151 3.74 11.72 19.06
C PRO A 151 4.07 13.13 18.55
N ASP A 152 5.25 13.33 17.99
CA ASP A 152 5.72 14.56 17.35
C ASP A 152 5.26 14.70 15.89
N GLY A 153 4.62 13.66 15.34
CA GLY A 153 4.20 13.60 13.95
C GLY A 153 5.32 13.32 12.96
N ARG A 154 6.52 12.89 13.43
CA ARG A 154 7.60 12.49 12.51
C ARG A 154 7.23 11.24 11.71
N TYR A 155 7.84 11.13 10.54
CA TYR A 155 7.72 9.95 9.67
C TYR A 155 8.73 8.87 10.10
N CYS A 156 8.49 7.63 9.66
CA CYS A 156 9.39 6.51 9.88
C CYS A 156 10.56 6.59 8.89
N GLN A 157 11.79 6.39 9.36
CA GLN A 157 12.98 6.33 8.51
C GLN A 157 13.17 4.91 7.97
N GLY A 158 12.60 4.64 6.79
CA GLY A 158 12.63 3.34 6.13
C GLY A 158 11.72 2.27 6.74
N PHE A 159 11.53 1.19 5.98
CA PHE A 159 10.60 0.10 6.34
C PHE A 159 11.05 -0.70 7.57
N GLU A 160 12.33 -0.68 7.91
CA GLU A 160 12.88 -1.22 9.15
C GLU A 160 12.31 -0.48 10.37
N GLU A 161 12.17 0.85 10.30
CA GLU A 161 11.50 1.61 11.36
C GLU A 161 9.98 1.39 11.35
N VAL A 162 9.34 1.31 10.17
CA VAL A 162 7.91 0.95 10.08
C VAL A 162 7.60 -0.39 10.77
N LEU A 163 8.40 -1.42 10.49
CA LEU A 163 8.22 -2.77 11.03
C LEU A 163 8.50 -2.83 12.54
N SER A 164 9.60 -2.24 12.99
CA SER A 164 9.94 -2.21 14.43
C SER A 164 8.91 -1.41 15.21
N ARG A 165 8.50 -0.24 14.71
CA ARG A 165 7.48 0.60 15.35
C ARG A 165 6.10 -0.04 15.37
N TYR A 166 5.70 -0.75 14.31
CA TYR A 166 4.49 -1.58 14.31
C TYR A 166 4.50 -2.60 15.46
N ARG A 167 5.62 -3.33 15.64
CA ARG A 167 5.77 -4.32 16.72
C ARG A 167 5.74 -3.70 18.13
N GLU A 168 6.20 -2.46 18.29
CA GLU A 168 6.11 -1.70 19.54
C GLU A 168 4.69 -1.23 19.86
N ILE A 169 3.96 -0.74 18.86
CA ILE A 169 2.62 -0.16 19.01
C ILE A 169 1.57 -1.23 19.31
N VAL A 170 1.55 -2.32 18.53
CA VAL A 170 0.49 -3.33 18.53
C VAL A 170 0.11 -3.86 19.93
N PRO A 171 1.05 -4.24 20.83
CA PRO A 171 0.71 -4.76 22.15
C PRO A 171 -0.08 -3.81 23.06
N HIS A 172 -0.06 -2.51 22.77
CA HIS A 172 -0.73 -1.47 23.57
C HIS A 172 -2.02 -0.95 22.94
N LEU A 173 -2.38 -1.44 21.75
CA LEU A 173 -3.63 -1.10 21.07
C LEU A 173 -4.82 -1.92 21.59
N LYS A 174 -6.00 -1.32 21.51
CA LYS A 174 -7.30 -1.99 21.73
C LYS A 174 -8.05 -2.02 20.41
N LEU A 175 -8.04 -3.16 19.74
CA LEU A 175 -8.66 -3.33 18.43
C LEU A 175 -10.19 -3.10 18.51
N SER A 176 -10.77 -2.40 17.53
CA SER A 176 -12.17 -1.95 17.62
C SER A 176 -12.89 -1.87 16.25
N GLY A 177 -13.65 -0.80 16.02
CA GLY A 177 -14.36 -0.52 14.79
C GLY A 177 -15.41 0.58 15.02
N PRO A 178 -16.22 0.93 14.00
CA PRO A 178 -16.29 0.29 12.68
C PRO A 178 -15.05 0.46 11.80
N THR A 179 -14.99 -0.29 10.71
CA THR A 179 -13.94 -0.26 9.69
C THR A 179 -14.36 0.64 8.53
N SER A 180 -13.56 1.66 8.23
CA SER A 180 -13.67 2.50 7.03
C SER A 180 -12.27 2.98 6.65
N PHE A 181 -11.96 3.03 5.35
CA PHE A 181 -10.67 3.55 4.87
C PHE A 181 -10.71 5.07 4.61
N ALA A 182 -11.88 5.71 4.72
CA ALA A 182 -12.02 7.15 4.51
C ALA A 182 -11.00 7.98 5.33
N PRO A 183 -10.80 7.75 6.65
CA PRO A 183 -9.88 8.58 7.43
C PRO A 183 -8.42 8.49 6.97
N VAL A 184 -7.97 7.33 6.47
CA VAL A 184 -6.57 7.13 6.03
C VAL A 184 -6.34 7.61 4.60
N ILE A 185 -7.35 7.52 3.74
CA ILE A 185 -7.32 8.12 2.40
C ILE A 185 -7.34 9.65 2.52
N ASP A 186 -8.20 10.21 3.38
CA ASP A 186 -8.25 11.64 3.65
C ASP A 186 -6.91 12.16 4.22
N ALA A 187 -6.26 11.40 5.12
CA ALA A 187 -4.94 11.75 5.65
C ALA A 187 -3.81 11.69 4.60
N ALA A 188 -3.95 10.84 3.58
CA ALA A 188 -3.02 10.78 2.45
C ALA A 188 -3.22 11.96 1.47
N ILE A 189 -4.46 12.34 1.19
CA ILE A 189 -4.78 13.59 0.46
C ILE A 189 -4.11 14.78 1.17
N ASP A 190 -4.24 14.86 2.49
CA ASP A 190 -3.63 15.88 3.36
C ASP A 190 -2.09 15.95 3.23
N ILE A 191 -1.42 14.85 2.89
CA ILE A 191 0.04 14.81 2.62
C ILE A 191 0.34 15.29 1.20
N VAL A 192 -0.44 14.86 0.21
CA VAL A 192 -0.31 15.29 -1.19
C VAL A 192 -0.52 16.81 -1.33
N GLU A 193 -1.45 17.40 -0.59
CA GLU A 193 -1.61 18.86 -0.54
C GLU A 193 -0.42 19.57 0.09
N ARG A 194 0.07 19.07 1.24
CA ARG A 194 1.21 19.68 1.97
C ARG A 194 2.55 19.52 1.26
N SER A 195 2.72 18.49 0.45
CA SER A 195 3.85 18.30 -0.47
C SER A 195 3.70 19.09 -1.78
N ASN A 196 2.70 19.98 -1.87
CA ASN A 196 2.46 20.84 -3.03
C ASN A 196 2.18 20.03 -4.33
N GLY A 197 1.53 18.88 -4.20
CA GLY A 197 1.13 18.03 -5.31
C GLY A 197 2.19 17.06 -5.83
N GLN A 198 3.15 16.66 -5.00
CA GLN A 198 4.04 15.54 -5.33
C GLN A 198 3.24 14.23 -5.42
N TYR A 199 3.68 13.32 -6.29
CA TYR A 199 3.04 12.02 -6.45
C TYR A 199 3.30 11.11 -5.26
N HIS A 200 2.22 10.51 -4.74
CA HIS A 200 2.27 9.59 -3.61
C HIS A 200 1.54 8.27 -3.92
N VAL A 201 2.00 7.19 -3.30
CA VAL A 201 1.30 5.90 -3.26
C VAL A 201 0.94 5.58 -1.82
N LEU A 202 -0.36 5.57 -1.51
CA LEU A 202 -0.88 5.08 -0.23
C LEU A 202 -1.02 3.57 -0.29
N VAL A 203 -0.29 2.84 0.56
CA VAL A 203 -0.47 1.41 0.75
C VAL A 203 -1.25 1.17 2.05
N ILE A 204 -2.47 0.67 1.92
CA ILE A 204 -3.33 0.26 3.04
C ILE A 204 -3.15 -1.24 3.25
N ILE A 205 -2.76 -1.67 4.43
CA ILE A 205 -2.74 -3.09 4.81
C ILE A 205 -3.96 -3.35 5.70
N ALA A 206 -4.83 -4.27 5.30
CA ALA A 206 -6.11 -4.52 5.98
C ALA A 206 -6.65 -5.94 5.75
N ASP A 207 -7.63 -6.36 6.57
CA ASP A 207 -8.29 -7.67 6.46
C ASP A 207 -9.56 -7.69 5.58
N GLY A 208 -9.84 -6.57 4.92
CA GLY A 208 -10.93 -6.40 3.97
C GLY A 208 -12.32 -6.25 4.59
N GLN A 209 -12.47 -6.27 5.92
CA GLN A 209 -13.77 -6.24 6.59
C GLN A 209 -14.31 -4.82 6.77
N VAL A 210 -14.57 -4.10 5.68
CA VAL A 210 -15.28 -2.81 5.73
C VAL A 210 -16.66 -3.02 6.38
N SER A 211 -17.02 -2.16 7.33
CA SER A 211 -18.12 -2.47 8.23
C SER A 211 -19.49 -2.33 7.56
N ARG A 212 -20.18 -3.45 7.39
CA ARG A 212 -21.55 -3.53 6.88
C ARG A 212 -22.55 -3.77 8.02
N ASN A 213 -23.51 -2.86 8.20
CA ASN A 213 -24.58 -3.06 9.18
C ASN A 213 -25.46 -4.27 8.79
N PRO A 214 -25.79 -5.21 9.70
CA PRO A 214 -26.62 -6.38 9.37
C PRO A 214 -28.02 -6.06 8.85
N GLY A 215 -28.54 -4.86 9.14
CA GLY A 215 -29.82 -4.35 8.63
C GLY A 215 -29.73 -3.68 7.26
N THR A 216 -28.54 -3.55 6.65
CA THR A 216 -28.38 -2.95 5.31
C THR A 216 -28.94 -3.91 4.25
N PRO A 217 -29.93 -3.48 3.43
CA PRO A 217 -30.46 -4.33 2.36
C PRO A 217 -29.36 -4.69 1.34
N ARG A 218 -29.45 -5.89 0.74
CA ARG A 218 -28.58 -6.28 -0.37
C ARG A 218 -28.64 -5.22 -1.49
N GLY A 219 -27.48 -4.79 -1.98
CA GLY A 219 -27.36 -3.73 -2.99
C GLY A 219 -27.42 -2.30 -2.45
N LYS A 220 -27.44 -2.09 -1.13
CA LYS A 220 -27.18 -0.78 -0.51
C LYS A 220 -25.86 -0.79 0.25
N LEU A 221 -25.12 0.32 0.16
CA LEU A 221 -23.89 0.58 0.89
C LEU A 221 -24.20 0.96 2.35
N SER A 222 -23.33 0.55 3.28
CA SER A 222 -23.27 1.06 4.64
C SER A 222 -22.72 2.50 4.66
N PRO A 223 -22.83 3.23 5.81
CA PRO A 223 -22.17 4.52 5.97
C PRO A 223 -20.65 4.44 5.75
N GLN A 224 -20.01 3.34 6.18
CA GLN A 224 -18.57 3.12 6.06
C GLN A 224 -18.13 2.75 4.63
N GLU A 225 -18.92 1.93 3.93
CA GLU A 225 -18.72 1.67 2.49
C GLU A 225 -18.87 2.98 1.69
N GLN A 226 -19.93 3.75 1.95
CA GLN A 226 -20.20 5.01 1.27
C GLN A 226 -19.11 6.06 1.53
N ALA A 227 -18.66 6.21 2.79
CA ALA A 227 -17.57 7.12 3.13
C ALA A 227 -16.27 6.71 2.42
N THR A 228 -15.93 5.42 2.41
CA THR A 228 -14.73 4.89 1.75
C THR A 228 -14.75 5.20 0.25
N ILE A 229 -15.86 4.91 -0.45
CA ILE A 229 -16.03 5.24 -1.87
C ILE A 229 -15.90 6.76 -2.11
N SER A 230 -16.52 7.58 -1.25
CA SER A 230 -16.44 9.04 -1.37
C SER A 230 -15.00 9.56 -1.24
N SER A 231 -14.20 9.02 -0.32
CA SER A 231 -12.78 9.38 -0.20
C SER A 231 -11.93 8.85 -1.36
N ILE A 232 -12.23 7.67 -1.94
CA ILE A 232 -11.54 7.19 -3.16
C ILE A 232 -11.82 8.13 -4.35
N VAL A 233 -13.07 8.55 -4.53
CA VAL A 233 -13.47 9.52 -5.58
C VAL A 233 -12.80 10.88 -5.34
N ALA A 234 -12.73 11.35 -4.10
CA ALA A 234 -12.00 12.56 -3.75
C ALA A 234 -10.50 12.43 -4.07
N ALA A 235 -9.87 11.33 -3.67
CA ALA A 235 -8.46 11.04 -3.94
C ALA A 235 -8.11 11.06 -5.44
N SER A 236 -9.04 10.69 -6.33
CA SER A 236 -8.84 10.75 -7.79
C SER A 236 -8.68 12.17 -8.36
N HIS A 237 -8.86 13.22 -7.54
CA HIS A 237 -8.57 14.62 -7.89
C HIS A 237 -7.14 15.05 -7.52
N TYR A 238 -6.34 14.16 -6.95
CA TYR A 238 -4.97 14.40 -6.49
C TYR A 238 -4.00 13.43 -7.20
N PRO A 239 -2.70 13.74 -7.25
CA PRO A 239 -1.66 12.79 -7.68
C PRO A 239 -1.41 11.73 -6.60
N LEU A 240 -2.44 10.90 -6.35
CA LEU A 240 -2.48 9.87 -5.32
C LEU A 240 -2.98 8.54 -5.90
N SER A 241 -2.13 7.53 -5.83
CA SER A 241 -2.47 6.13 -6.06
C SER A 241 -2.75 5.42 -4.74
N ILE A 242 -3.69 4.47 -4.72
CA ILE A 242 -4.03 3.68 -3.53
C ILE A 242 -3.83 2.19 -3.85
N ILE A 243 -3.06 1.48 -3.04
CA ILE A 243 -2.90 0.02 -3.09
C ILE A 243 -3.46 -0.57 -1.79
N LEU A 244 -4.48 -1.42 -1.88
CA LEU A 244 -5.02 -2.17 -0.76
C LEU A 244 -4.42 -3.58 -0.72
N VAL A 245 -3.57 -3.84 0.27
CA VAL A 245 -2.93 -5.13 0.54
C VAL A 245 -3.79 -5.95 1.50
N GLY A 246 -4.56 -6.89 0.93
CA GLY A 246 -5.47 -7.77 1.66
C GLY A 246 -4.78 -8.92 2.36
N VAL A 247 -4.74 -8.88 3.69
CA VAL A 247 -4.19 -9.94 4.56
C VAL A 247 -5.28 -10.73 5.29
N GLY A 248 -5.10 -12.04 5.41
CA GLY A 248 -6.03 -12.93 6.12
C GLY A 248 -7.06 -13.62 5.23
N ASP A 249 -8.16 -14.05 5.84
CA ASP A 249 -9.15 -14.96 5.25
C ASP A 249 -10.14 -14.28 4.27
N GLY A 250 -10.26 -12.95 4.31
CA GLY A 250 -11.34 -12.22 3.63
C GLY A 250 -12.70 -12.39 4.31
N PRO A 251 -13.84 -12.30 3.58
CA PRO A 251 -13.97 -12.25 2.12
C PRO A 251 -13.43 -10.96 1.47
N TRP A 252 -13.28 -11.00 0.14
CA TRP A 252 -12.63 -9.95 -0.65
C TRP A 252 -13.54 -9.33 -1.73
N ASP A 253 -14.80 -9.76 -1.83
CA ASP A 253 -15.74 -9.37 -2.90
C ASP A 253 -16.06 -7.86 -2.91
N GLU A 254 -16.04 -7.21 -1.74
CA GLU A 254 -16.23 -5.76 -1.62
C GLU A 254 -14.98 -4.99 -2.10
N MET A 255 -13.78 -5.55 -1.89
CA MET A 255 -12.53 -4.90 -2.30
C MET A 255 -12.35 -4.94 -3.82
N GLN A 256 -12.77 -6.05 -4.46
CA GLN A 256 -12.85 -6.15 -5.92
C GLN A 256 -13.87 -5.18 -6.54
N GLN A 257 -14.95 -4.86 -5.82
CA GLN A 257 -15.90 -3.82 -6.28
C GLN A 257 -15.32 -2.40 -6.16
N PHE A 258 -14.38 -2.15 -5.25
CA PHE A 258 -13.69 -0.87 -5.16
C PHE A 258 -12.62 -0.72 -6.26
N ASP A 259 -11.98 -1.83 -6.67
CA ASP A 259 -11.11 -1.92 -7.85
C ASP A 259 -11.86 -1.56 -9.14
N ASP A 260 -12.91 -2.30 -9.50
CA ASP A 260 -13.42 -2.29 -10.88
C ASP A 260 -14.62 -1.33 -11.10
N ASN A 261 -15.40 -1.04 -10.05
CA ASN A 261 -16.78 -0.56 -10.21
C ASN A 261 -17.03 0.90 -9.77
N ILE A 262 -16.01 1.65 -9.34
CA ILE A 262 -16.17 3.07 -8.98
C ILE A 262 -16.19 3.92 -10.27
N THR A 263 -17.37 4.35 -10.70
CA THR A 263 -17.57 5.11 -11.97
C THR A 263 -17.44 6.63 -11.84
N GLU A 264 -17.38 7.14 -10.60
CA GLU A 264 -17.40 8.59 -10.29
C GLU A 264 -15.99 9.21 -10.20
N ARG A 265 -14.94 8.38 -10.06
CA ARG A 265 -13.53 8.81 -10.04
C ARG A 265 -13.07 9.38 -11.39
N LEU A 266 -12.12 10.31 -11.38
CA LEU A 266 -11.57 10.93 -12.60
C LEU A 266 -10.73 9.97 -13.43
N PHE A 267 -10.00 9.10 -12.75
CA PHE A 267 -9.17 8.03 -13.28
C PHE A 267 -9.21 6.87 -12.28
N ASP A 268 -8.86 5.68 -12.73
CA ASP A 268 -8.66 4.54 -11.84
C ASP A 268 -7.46 4.76 -10.93
N ASN A 269 -7.69 4.83 -9.62
CA ASN A 269 -6.70 5.23 -8.62
C ASN A 269 -6.59 4.24 -7.45
N PHE A 270 -7.16 3.03 -7.58
CA PHE A 270 -7.27 2.06 -6.50
C PHE A 270 -7.01 0.66 -7.04
N GLN A 271 -6.00 -0.03 -6.47
CA GLN A 271 -5.62 -1.40 -6.79
C GLN A 271 -5.76 -2.30 -5.55
N PHE A 272 -6.43 -3.44 -5.66
CA PHE A 272 -6.52 -4.46 -4.62
C PHE A 272 -5.56 -5.62 -4.90
N VAL A 273 -4.79 -6.01 -3.88
CA VAL A 273 -3.84 -7.12 -3.93
C VAL A 273 -4.16 -8.12 -2.84
N ASN A 274 -4.58 -9.33 -3.22
CA ASN A 274 -4.82 -10.41 -2.27
C ASN A 274 -3.48 -11.07 -1.85
N PHE A 275 -2.80 -10.45 -0.88
CA PHE A 275 -1.50 -10.88 -0.36
C PHE A 275 -1.53 -12.32 0.14
N THR A 276 -2.54 -12.68 0.94
CA THR A 276 -2.63 -14.03 1.51
C THR A 276 -2.81 -15.11 0.44
N LYS A 277 -3.55 -14.86 -0.64
CA LYS A 277 -3.63 -15.77 -1.79
C LYS A 277 -2.25 -15.99 -2.41
N ILE A 278 -1.52 -14.92 -2.75
CA ILE A 278 -0.18 -15.00 -3.37
C ILE A 278 0.80 -15.75 -2.46
N MET A 279 0.82 -15.41 -1.16
CA MET A 279 1.74 -16.03 -0.21
C MET A 279 1.40 -17.49 0.11
N SER A 280 0.16 -17.93 -0.14
CA SER A 280 -0.28 -19.33 0.02
C SER A 280 0.18 -20.28 -1.10
N GLU A 281 0.68 -19.77 -2.23
CA GLU A 281 1.07 -20.61 -3.36
C GLU A 281 2.22 -21.59 -3.02
N ASN A 282 2.30 -22.73 -3.72
CA ASN A 282 3.38 -23.69 -3.50
C ASN A 282 4.60 -23.38 -4.39
N THR A 283 5.22 -22.23 -4.15
CA THR A 283 6.32 -21.66 -4.93
C THR A 283 7.43 -21.11 -4.03
N GLU A 284 8.62 -20.87 -4.60
CA GLU A 284 9.76 -20.25 -3.92
C GLU A 284 9.40 -18.85 -3.38
N ALA A 285 9.94 -18.48 -2.20
CA ALA A 285 9.64 -17.20 -1.55
C ALA A 285 9.88 -15.98 -2.47
N SER A 286 11.02 -15.94 -3.17
CA SER A 286 11.35 -14.87 -4.12
C SER A 286 10.38 -14.76 -5.31
N LYS A 287 9.72 -15.86 -5.70
CA LYS A 287 8.68 -15.82 -6.74
C LYS A 287 7.37 -15.22 -6.21
N LYS A 288 7.04 -15.46 -4.94
CA LYS A 288 5.87 -14.86 -4.28
C LYS A 288 6.05 -13.36 -4.06
N GLU A 289 7.24 -12.96 -3.63
CA GLU A 289 7.61 -11.53 -3.50
C GLU A 289 7.54 -10.82 -4.84
N ALA A 290 8.10 -11.42 -5.92
CA ALA A 290 8.00 -10.87 -7.26
C ALA A 290 6.55 -10.82 -7.81
N ALA A 291 5.73 -11.85 -7.52
CA ALA A 291 4.32 -11.87 -7.90
C ALA A 291 3.50 -10.81 -7.15
N PHE A 292 3.77 -10.60 -5.86
CA PHE A 292 3.17 -9.53 -5.07
C PHE A 292 3.59 -8.14 -5.59
N ALA A 293 4.89 -7.92 -5.85
CA ALA A 293 5.38 -6.66 -6.40
C ALA A 293 4.73 -6.33 -7.76
N LEU A 294 4.62 -7.34 -8.64
CA LEU A 294 3.96 -7.22 -9.94
C LEU A 294 2.47 -6.86 -9.78
N ALA A 295 1.74 -7.51 -8.86
CA ALA A 295 0.33 -7.23 -8.61
C ALA A 295 0.13 -5.82 -7.99
N ALA A 296 0.96 -5.43 -7.03
CA ALA A 296 0.87 -4.11 -6.38
C ALA A 296 1.20 -2.95 -7.33
N LEU A 297 2.11 -3.15 -8.27
CA LEU A 297 2.55 -2.12 -9.22
C LEU A 297 1.86 -2.22 -10.59
N MET A 298 0.89 -3.12 -10.79
CA MET A 298 0.29 -3.40 -12.09
C MET A 298 -0.30 -2.14 -12.76
N GLU A 299 -1.00 -1.33 -11.98
CA GLU A 299 -1.65 -0.12 -12.49
C GLU A 299 -0.81 1.16 -12.38
N ILE A 300 0.15 1.21 -11.45
CA ILE A 300 0.92 2.41 -11.10
C ILE A 300 1.50 3.17 -12.33
N PRO A 301 2.04 2.53 -13.38
CA PRO A 301 2.48 3.25 -14.58
C PRO A 301 1.38 4.00 -15.32
N PHE A 302 0.15 3.46 -15.31
CA PHE A 302 -1.02 4.08 -15.94
C PHE A 302 -1.62 5.16 -15.04
N GLN A 303 -1.72 4.89 -13.73
CA GLN A 303 -2.17 5.85 -12.72
C GLN A 303 -1.25 7.08 -12.68
N TYR A 304 0.07 6.89 -12.76
CA TYR A 304 1.02 8.01 -12.82
C TYR A 304 0.85 8.87 -14.09
N ARG A 305 0.68 8.25 -15.27
CA ARG A 305 0.38 8.97 -16.53
C ARG A 305 -0.96 9.70 -16.49
N ALA A 306 -1.94 9.14 -15.77
CA ALA A 306 -3.24 9.76 -15.55
C ALA A 306 -3.10 11.09 -14.78
N VAL A 307 -2.36 11.09 -13.66
CA VAL A 307 -2.22 12.24 -12.76
C VAL A 307 -1.32 13.36 -13.30
N GLN A 308 -0.42 13.09 -14.25
CA GLN A 308 0.45 14.11 -14.88
C GLN A 308 -0.32 15.29 -15.52
N ASN A 309 -1.62 15.15 -15.77
CA ASN A 309 -2.48 16.18 -16.34
C ASN A 309 -3.42 16.86 -15.31
N ILE A 310 -3.36 16.45 -14.04
CA ILE A 310 -4.17 17.03 -12.96
C ILE A 310 -3.57 18.38 -12.54
N GLN A 311 -4.37 19.44 -12.66
CA GLN A 311 -4.05 20.73 -12.06
C GLN A 311 -4.79 20.83 -10.73
N LEU A 312 -4.05 20.85 -9.62
CA LEU A 312 -4.63 21.10 -8.30
C LEU A 312 -5.25 22.51 -8.28
N THR A 313 -6.58 22.55 -8.24
CA THR A 313 -7.32 23.82 -8.18
C THR A 313 -7.34 24.35 -6.75
N LYS A 314 -7.43 25.68 -6.59
CA LYS A 314 -7.50 26.29 -5.25
C LYS A 314 -8.78 25.94 -4.48
N GLU A 315 -9.78 25.38 -5.14
CA GLU A 315 -11.03 24.92 -4.52
C GLU A 315 -10.86 23.53 -3.85
N SER A 316 -9.94 22.69 -4.34
CA SER A 316 -9.55 21.41 -3.73
C SER A 316 -9.09 21.60 -2.27
N ILE A 317 -8.26 22.62 -2.05
CA ILE A 317 -7.61 23.03 -0.78
C ILE A 317 -8.62 23.54 0.28
N SER A 318 -9.93 23.49 0.00
CA SER A 318 -10.98 23.94 0.92
C SER A 318 -11.55 22.84 1.81
N HIS A 319 -11.18 21.57 1.62
CA HIS A 319 -11.63 20.50 2.50
C HIS A 319 -10.86 20.53 3.83
N GLN A 320 -11.58 20.72 4.94
CA GLN A 320 -11.00 20.59 6.28
C GLN A 320 -10.78 19.10 6.62
N HIS A 321 -9.70 18.54 6.10
CA HIS A 321 -9.21 17.23 6.48
C HIS A 321 -8.86 17.21 7.98
N LYS A 322 -9.16 16.10 8.66
CA LYS A 322 -8.87 15.94 10.08
C LYS A 322 -7.40 15.58 10.24
N ARG A 323 -6.64 16.41 10.95
CA ARG A 323 -5.25 16.09 11.29
C ARG A 323 -5.16 14.74 12.01
N PRO A 324 -4.17 13.89 11.68
CA PRO A 324 -3.84 12.69 12.44
C PRO A 324 -3.73 12.98 13.94
N LEU A 325 -4.28 12.08 14.75
CA LEU A 325 -4.10 12.08 16.20
C LEU A 325 -2.66 11.64 16.53
N PRO A 326 -2.10 12.00 17.70
CA PRO A 326 -0.92 11.30 18.23
C PRO A 326 -1.26 9.83 18.52
N PRO A 327 -0.26 8.94 18.72
CA PRO A 327 -0.50 7.56 19.14
C PRO A 327 -1.44 7.46 20.36
N PRO A 328 -2.19 6.36 20.53
CA PRO A 328 -3.00 6.14 21.73
C PRO A 328 -2.18 6.28 23.01
N LYS A 329 -2.81 6.72 24.10
CA LYS A 329 -2.11 7.07 25.34
C LYS A 329 -1.27 5.90 25.87
N GLU A 330 -1.77 4.68 25.79
CA GLU A 330 -1.07 3.47 26.23
C GLU A 330 0.26 3.24 25.47
N VAL A 331 0.34 3.62 24.20
CA VAL A 331 1.60 3.62 23.42
C VAL A 331 2.55 4.69 23.95
N ILE A 332 2.06 5.92 24.16
CA ILE A 332 2.86 7.05 24.66
C ILE A 332 3.37 6.78 26.08
N ASP A 333 2.54 6.22 26.96
CA ASP A 333 2.92 5.85 28.32
C ASP A 333 4.00 4.74 28.29
N HIS A 334 3.92 3.79 27.34
CA HIS A 334 4.97 2.80 27.11
C HIS A 334 6.28 3.41 26.58
N ASP A 335 6.23 4.28 25.57
CA ASP A 335 7.42 4.96 25.01
C ASP A 335 8.16 5.73 26.11
N ASN A 336 7.42 6.48 26.93
CA ASN A 336 7.96 7.18 28.09
C ASN A 336 8.54 6.21 29.14
N ALA A 337 7.92 5.06 29.37
CA ALA A 337 8.44 4.02 30.27
C ALA A 337 9.75 3.41 29.73
N VAL A 338 9.89 3.19 28.42
CA VAL A 338 11.13 2.71 27.79
C VAL A 338 12.24 3.75 27.87
N LEU A 339 11.91 5.04 27.68
CA LEU A 339 12.87 6.15 27.79
C LEU A 339 13.32 6.41 29.24
N THR A 340 12.46 6.17 30.22
CA THR A 340 12.76 6.39 31.66
C THR A 340 13.25 5.12 32.38
N ALA A 341 13.13 3.94 31.75
CA ALA A 341 13.66 2.70 32.30
C ALA A 341 15.18 2.81 32.45
N PRO A 342 15.73 2.58 33.67
CA PRO A 342 17.18 2.48 33.81
C PRO A 342 17.66 1.29 32.97
N ARG A 343 18.59 1.55 32.03
CA ARG A 343 19.27 0.48 31.29
C ARG A 343 20.01 -0.40 32.30
N LEU A 344 19.41 -1.52 32.67
CA LEU A 344 20.01 -2.53 33.55
C LEU A 344 21.11 -3.28 32.79
N THR A 345 22.27 -2.65 32.66
CA THR A 345 23.52 -3.30 32.28
C THR A 345 23.99 -4.18 33.44
N ASN A 346 23.41 -5.37 33.56
CA ASN A 346 23.89 -6.44 34.43
C ASN A 346 23.96 -7.76 33.66
N PHE A 347 24.75 -7.74 32.58
CA PHE A 347 25.60 -8.86 32.22
C PHE A 347 27.04 -8.43 32.45
N GLU A 348 27.80 -9.21 33.22
CA GLU A 348 29.17 -8.86 33.61
C GLU A 348 30.04 -8.63 32.38
N SER A 349 30.39 -7.37 32.16
CA SER A 349 31.45 -6.96 31.24
C SER A 349 32.26 -5.90 31.96
N PHE A 350 33.58 -6.12 32.06
CA PHE A 350 34.50 -5.18 32.67
C PHE A 350 34.47 -3.87 31.86
N GLU A 351 34.02 -2.78 32.47
CA GLU A 351 34.35 -1.44 31.97
C GLU A 351 35.87 -1.21 32.05
N PRO A 352 36.41 -0.31 31.20
CA PRO A 352 36.50 1.08 31.67
C PRO A 352 35.92 2.10 30.67
N THR A 353 34.97 2.91 31.14
CA THR A 353 34.88 4.37 30.96
C THR A 353 35.42 5.01 29.66
N ALA A 354 34.53 5.61 28.85
CA ALA A 354 34.80 6.91 28.20
C ALA A 354 33.52 7.60 27.69
N SER A 355 33.59 8.93 27.62
CA SER A 355 32.52 9.86 27.23
C SER A 355 32.37 10.06 25.72
N ALA A 356 31.18 10.50 25.32
CA ALA A 356 30.87 11.29 24.11
C ALA A 356 31.14 10.63 22.74
N ALA A 357 30.30 10.98 21.76
CA ALA A 357 30.39 10.47 20.40
C ALA A 357 31.74 10.85 19.74
N ALA A 358 32.62 9.87 19.60
CA ALA A 358 33.79 9.93 18.74
C ALA A 358 33.56 8.97 17.57
N GLU A 359 33.74 9.45 16.35
CA GLU A 359 33.77 8.58 15.17
C GLU A 359 34.84 7.50 15.35
N PRO A 360 34.59 6.24 14.94
CA PRO A 360 35.50 5.15 15.22
C PRO A 360 36.80 5.32 14.42
N VAL A 361 37.87 5.77 15.08
CA VAL A 361 39.22 5.94 14.50
C VAL A 361 39.90 4.61 14.14
N CYS A 362 40.89 4.67 13.24
CA CYS A 362 41.62 3.52 12.71
C CYS A 362 42.29 2.70 13.83
N PRO A 363 42.11 1.36 13.89
CA PRO A 363 42.65 0.51 14.95
C PRO A 363 44.17 0.30 14.90
N VAL A 364 44.88 0.98 13.98
CA VAL A 364 46.32 0.80 13.73
C VAL A 364 47.11 2.05 14.14
N CYS A 365 46.67 3.24 13.76
CA CYS A 365 47.27 4.50 14.20
C CYS A 365 46.51 5.17 15.36
N LEU A 366 45.27 4.76 15.65
CA LEU A 366 44.39 5.33 16.69
C LEU A 366 44.12 6.83 16.56
N THR A 367 44.43 7.44 15.41
CA THR A 367 44.33 8.88 15.16
C THR A 367 43.43 9.23 13.97
N ASN A 368 43.61 8.53 12.84
CA ASN A 368 42.93 8.89 11.58
C ASN A 368 41.54 8.24 11.48
N PRO A 369 40.57 8.87 10.81
CA PRO A 369 39.27 8.25 10.51
C PRO A 369 39.42 7.01 9.60
N LYS A 370 38.38 6.18 9.55
CA LYS A 370 38.39 4.91 8.80
C LYS A 370 37.88 5.08 7.36
N ASP A 371 38.75 5.46 6.43
CA ASP A 371 38.43 5.63 5.00
C ASP A 371 38.81 4.42 4.10
N MET A 372 39.14 3.26 4.67
CA MET A 372 39.49 2.05 3.91
C MET A 372 38.90 0.77 4.52
N ALA A 373 38.15 0.01 3.72
CA ALA A 373 37.61 -1.32 4.06
C ALA A 373 38.39 -2.46 3.40
N PHE A 374 38.43 -3.62 4.04
CA PHE A 374 38.95 -4.87 3.49
C PHE A 374 37.81 -5.83 3.11
N ALA A 375 38.11 -6.85 2.29
CA ALA A 375 37.16 -7.89 1.90
C ALA A 375 36.47 -8.62 3.09
N CYS A 376 37.08 -8.57 4.29
CA CYS A 376 36.55 -9.16 5.52
C CYS A 376 35.61 -8.21 6.32
N GLY A 377 35.15 -7.11 5.73
CA GLY A 377 34.27 -6.11 6.36
C GLY A 377 34.96 -5.14 7.34
N HIS A 378 36.18 -5.44 7.78
CA HIS A 378 36.93 -4.60 8.71
C HIS A 378 37.56 -3.37 8.05
N THR A 379 37.68 -2.29 8.83
CA THR A 379 38.05 -0.96 8.34
C THR A 379 39.26 -0.35 9.08
N THR A 380 40.05 0.43 8.34
CA THR A 380 41.25 1.17 8.77
C THR A 380 41.31 2.52 8.05
N CYS A 381 42.25 3.40 8.40
CA CYS A 381 42.60 4.53 7.54
C CYS A 381 43.46 4.06 6.36
N LYS A 382 43.41 4.79 5.25
CA LYS A 382 44.17 4.54 4.02
C LYS A 382 45.67 4.41 4.27
N GLU A 383 46.24 5.27 5.10
CA GLU A 383 47.68 5.30 5.39
C GLU A 383 48.19 4.00 6.04
N CYS A 384 47.40 3.41 6.94
CA CYS A 384 47.71 2.10 7.53
C CYS A 384 47.28 0.94 6.62
N GLY A 385 46.12 1.06 5.96
CA GLY A 385 45.54 -0.02 5.15
C GLY A 385 46.37 -0.44 3.95
N VAL A 386 47.19 0.47 3.39
CA VAL A 386 48.09 0.16 2.26
C VAL A 386 49.31 -0.69 2.64
N THR A 387 49.81 -0.61 3.88
CA THR A 387 51.01 -1.35 4.30
C THR A 387 50.72 -2.74 4.89
N LEU A 388 49.46 -3.03 5.21
CA LEU A 388 49.06 -4.27 5.87
C LEU A 388 48.88 -5.42 4.88
N SER A 389 49.46 -6.58 5.17
CA SER A 389 49.26 -7.83 4.43
C SER A 389 48.12 -8.71 4.98
N SER A 390 47.79 -8.55 6.27
CA SER A 390 46.68 -9.21 6.95
C SER A 390 45.85 -8.20 7.77
N CYS A 391 44.56 -8.49 7.93
CA CYS A 391 43.63 -7.64 8.66
C CYS A 391 44.01 -7.62 10.16
N PRO A 392 44.15 -6.44 10.79
CA PRO A 392 44.56 -6.35 12.19
C PRO A 392 43.49 -6.88 13.16
N LEU A 393 42.22 -6.95 12.74
CA LEU A 393 41.09 -7.38 13.57
C LEU A 393 40.81 -8.88 13.45
N CYS A 394 40.77 -9.45 12.24
CA CYS A 394 40.45 -10.89 12.03
C CYS A 394 41.62 -11.74 11.50
N ARG A 395 42.80 -11.16 11.29
CA ARG A 395 44.03 -11.82 10.78
C ARG A 395 43.94 -12.48 9.40
N GLN A 396 42.79 -12.38 8.71
CA GLN A 396 42.64 -12.82 7.32
C GLN A 396 43.56 -12.03 6.37
N GLN A 397 44.05 -12.66 5.31
CA GLN A 397 44.91 -12.02 4.32
C GLN A 397 44.14 -10.95 3.53
N ILE A 398 44.74 -9.76 3.32
CA ILE A 398 44.08 -8.65 2.63
C ILE A 398 44.25 -8.80 1.11
N THR A 399 43.23 -9.35 0.47
CA THR A 399 43.13 -9.49 -1.00
C THR A 399 42.57 -8.24 -1.67
N THR A 400 41.59 -7.57 -1.06
CA THR A 400 40.92 -6.38 -1.60
C THR A 400 40.96 -5.23 -0.60
N ARG A 401 41.19 -4.02 -1.10
CA ARG A 401 41.11 -2.75 -0.36
C ARG A 401 40.14 -1.83 -1.08
N LEU A 402 39.06 -1.44 -0.42
CA LEU A 402 38.04 -0.53 -0.92
C LEU A 402 38.19 0.80 -0.20
N ARG A 403 38.22 1.91 -0.94
CA ARG A 403 38.21 3.24 -0.34
C ARG A 403 36.77 3.63 -0.03
N LEU A 404 36.52 4.01 1.21
CA LEU A 404 35.24 4.57 1.61
C LEU A 404 35.29 6.08 1.33
N TYR A 405 34.27 6.58 0.66
CA TYR A 405 34.02 8.02 0.53
C TYR A 405 32.87 8.36 1.47
N SER A 406 33.04 9.45 2.20
CA SER A 406 32.11 10.06 3.15
C SER A 406 32.07 11.55 2.86
#